data_AF-A0A8T5ECT8-F1
#
_entry.id   AF-A0A8T5ECT8-F1
#
_cell.length_a   1.000
_cell.length_b   1.000
_cell.length_c   1.000
_cell.angle_alpha   90.00
_cell.angle_beta   90.00
_cell.angle_gamma   90.00
#
_symmetry.space_group_name_H-M   'P 1'
#
loop_
_entity.id
_entity.type
_entity.pdbx_description
1 polymer ?
#
loop_
_entity_poly.entity_id
_entity_poly.type
_entity_poly.pdbx_seq_one_letter_code
_entity_poly.pdbx_strand_id
1 'polypeptide(L)'
;MYQLFFTPEWFNGFDLIFEGIGLIVALLIAAYSWRVYRISHENKFSYLSVAFLLLSVGLFFKMFTHGVLYFTPVRDSVMTVLKPTLGNHLKFSDLYYRGAFFIQMASMLGGWLLIFFVSQKSRSRLNKYYEVSQIALFLYLILLISFVANFSYFVFYLTSAVIIGLTVLNYYKNYLNTNRNRNAFKVMISFLFILLSNIFFVFVFLFDSFYVLGELFLLVGFLILLSVYSQIKRR
;
A
#
# COMPACT_ATOMS: atom_id res chain seq x y z
N MET A 1 -5.05 11.78 -23.50
CA MET A 1 -5.50 10.90 -22.39
C MET A 1 -4.38 10.91 -21.36
N TYR A 2 -4.64 11.23 -20.09
CA TYR A 2 -3.57 11.25 -19.08
C TYR A 2 -3.00 9.82 -18.92
N GLN A 3 -1.84 9.55 -19.52
CA GLN A 3 -1.08 8.32 -19.29
C GLN A 3 -0.36 8.44 -17.94
N LEU A 4 -1.14 8.39 -16.85
CA LEU A 4 -0.59 8.16 -15.51
C LEU A 4 -0.19 6.69 -15.31
N PHE A 5 -0.43 5.85 -16.31
CA PHE A 5 -0.44 4.41 -16.18
C PHE A 5 0.38 3.76 -17.30
N PHE A 6 1.37 2.96 -16.91
CA PHE A 6 2.28 2.24 -17.79
C PHE A 6 2.17 0.76 -17.45
N THR A 7 1.17 0.10 -18.01
CA THR A 7 1.05 -1.36 -17.94
C THR A 7 1.21 -1.90 -19.36
N PRO A 8 2.07 -2.92 -19.56
CA PRO A 8 2.19 -3.57 -20.85
C PRO A 8 0.83 -4.10 -21.31
N GLU A 9 0.47 -3.89 -22.58
CA GLU A 9 -0.85 -4.28 -23.09
C GLU A 9 -1.16 -5.76 -22.90
N TRP A 10 -0.14 -6.61 -23.00
CA TRP A 10 -0.24 -8.06 -22.80
C TRP A 10 -0.49 -8.46 -21.33
N PHE A 11 -0.23 -7.57 -20.37
CA PHE A 11 -0.42 -7.81 -18.94
C PHE A 11 -1.71 -7.18 -18.39
N ASN A 12 -2.42 -6.39 -19.20
CA ASN A 12 -3.69 -5.80 -18.82
C ASN A 12 -4.70 -6.87 -18.37
N GLY A 13 -5.26 -6.71 -17.17
CA GLY A 13 -6.22 -7.64 -16.59
C GLY A 13 -5.60 -8.79 -15.80
N PHE A 14 -4.36 -9.19 -16.08
CA PHE A 14 -3.62 -10.11 -15.21
C PHE A 14 -3.22 -9.43 -13.91
N ASP A 15 -2.82 -8.16 -13.98
CA ASP A 15 -2.53 -7.33 -12.82
C ASP A 15 -3.66 -7.27 -11.78
N LEU A 16 -4.93 -7.28 -12.23
CA LEU A 16 -6.10 -7.35 -11.35
C LEU A 16 -6.11 -8.61 -10.48
N ILE A 17 -5.56 -9.73 -10.97
CA ILE A 17 -5.43 -10.97 -10.20
C ILE A 17 -4.38 -10.78 -9.10
N PHE A 18 -3.24 -10.17 -9.43
CA PHE A 18 -2.18 -9.88 -8.45
C PHE A 18 -2.68 -8.95 -7.36
N GLU A 19 -3.39 -7.88 -7.75
CA GLU A 19 -4.00 -6.92 -6.84
C GLU A 19 -5.11 -7.54 -5.99
N GLY A 20 -5.95 -8.39 -6.58
CA GLY A 20 -6.99 -9.13 -5.88
C GLY A 20 -6.42 -10.08 -4.82
N ILE A 21 -5.37 -10.84 -5.15
CA ILE A 21 -4.68 -11.68 -4.16
C ILE A 21 -4.04 -10.80 -3.09
N GLY A 22 -3.36 -9.72 -3.49
CA GLY A 22 -2.75 -8.76 -2.55
C GLY A 22 -3.76 -8.15 -1.59
N LEU A 23 -4.95 -7.79 -2.08
CA LEU A 23 -6.07 -7.28 -1.30
C LEU A 23 -6.54 -8.30 -0.25
N ILE A 24 -6.77 -9.55 -0.67
CA ILE A 24 -7.17 -10.64 0.23
C ILE A 24 -6.10 -10.85 1.31
N VAL A 25 -4.82 -10.90 0.91
CA VAL A 25 -3.71 -11.08 1.83
C VAL A 25 -3.63 -9.93 2.85
N ALA A 26 -3.76 -8.69 2.40
CA ALA A 26 -3.77 -7.52 3.28
C ALA A 26 -4.95 -7.56 4.28
N LEU A 27 -6.15 -7.95 3.83
CA LEU A 27 -7.33 -8.11 4.70
C LEU A 27 -7.12 -9.22 5.73
N LEU A 28 -6.50 -10.35 5.35
CA LEU A 28 -6.17 -11.43 6.26
C LEU A 28 -5.18 -10.96 7.33
N ILE A 29 -4.11 -10.25 6.94
CA ILE A 29 -3.13 -9.72 7.89
C ILE A 29 -3.79 -8.70 8.83
N ALA A 30 -4.65 -7.83 8.31
CA ALA A 30 -5.43 -6.89 9.12
C ALA A 30 -6.30 -7.60 10.16
N ALA A 31 -7.05 -8.63 9.74
CA ALA A 31 -7.92 -9.43 10.61
C ALA A 31 -7.13 -10.20 11.68
N TYR A 32 -6.00 -10.82 11.30
CA TYR A 32 -5.12 -11.51 12.24
C TYR A 32 -4.52 -10.54 13.26
N SER A 33 -4.02 -9.38 12.80
CA SER A 33 -3.43 -8.37 13.68
C SER A 33 -4.45 -7.81 14.66
N TRP A 34 -5.69 -7.56 14.22
CA TRP A 34 -6.79 -7.16 15.10
C TRP A 34 -7.10 -8.23 16.15
N ARG A 35 -7.14 -9.50 15.74
CA ARG A 35 -7.38 -10.62 16.65
C ARG A 35 -6.28 -10.72 17.72
N VAL A 36 -5.02 -10.55 17.33
CA VAL A 36 -3.87 -10.54 18.25
C VAL A 36 -3.93 -9.33 19.18
N TYR A 37 -4.34 -8.17 18.69
CA TYR A 37 -4.56 -6.98 19.52
C TYR A 37 -5.60 -7.24 20.62
N ARG A 38 -6.76 -7.84 20.29
CA ARG A 38 -7.79 -8.15 21.30
C ARG A 38 -7.32 -9.13 22.39
N ILE A 39 -6.31 -9.96 22.10
CA ILE A 39 -5.76 -10.92 23.07
C ILE A 39 -4.65 -10.26 23.89
N SER A 40 -3.66 -9.66 23.21
CA SER A 40 -2.45 -9.10 23.85
C SER A 40 -2.64 -7.71 24.45
N HIS A 41 -3.66 -6.97 24.02
CA HIS A 41 -3.89 -5.55 24.32
C HIS A 41 -2.69 -4.63 23.97
N GLU A 42 -1.74 -5.10 23.15
CA GLU A 42 -0.61 -4.28 22.71
C GLU A 42 -0.98 -3.42 21.50
N ASN A 43 -0.99 -2.09 21.69
CA ASN A 43 -1.37 -1.11 20.65
C ASN A 43 -0.63 -1.27 19.31
N LYS A 44 0.59 -1.83 19.32
CA LYS A 44 1.37 -2.10 18.09
C LYS A 44 0.59 -2.96 17.08
N PHE A 45 -0.19 -3.93 17.56
CA PHE A 45 -0.97 -4.81 16.70
C PHE A 45 -2.25 -4.13 16.19
N SER A 46 -2.78 -3.16 16.94
CA SER A 46 -3.89 -2.30 16.47
C SER A 46 -3.42 -1.41 15.32
N TYR A 47 -2.31 -0.68 15.49
CA TYR A 47 -1.74 0.16 14.43
C TYR A 47 -1.39 -0.63 13.18
N LEU A 48 -0.84 -1.83 13.35
CA LEU A 48 -0.57 -2.73 12.25
C LEU A 48 -1.85 -3.17 11.53
N SER A 49 -2.92 -3.49 12.26
CA SER A 49 -4.22 -3.82 11.67
C SER A 49 -4.76 -2.66 10.83
N VAL A 50 -4.76 -1.44 11.38
CA VAL A 50 -5.18 -0.22 10.66
C VAL A 50 -4.31 0.02 9.43
N ALA A 51 -3.00 -0.18 9.53
CA ALA A 51 -2.10 -0.03 8.39
C ALA A 51 -2.45 -0.98 7.25
N PHE A 52 -2.68 -2.25 7.54
CA PHE A 52 -3.07 -3.23 6.51
C PHE A 52 -4.49 -2.99 5.98
N LEU A 53 -5.42 -2.45 6.79
CA LEU A 53 -6.72 -1.99 6.28
C LEU A 53 -6.55 -0.83 5.29
N LEU A 54 -5.69 0.15 5.57
CA LEU A 54 -5.39 1.23 4.63
C LEU A 54 -4.76 0.69 3.35
N LEU A 55 -3.84 -0.27 3.43
CA LEU A 55 -3.28 -0.94 2.25
C LEU A 55 -4.38 -1.68 1.46
N SER A 56 -5.31 -2.37 2.13
CA SER A 56 -6.46 -3.01 1.47
C SER A 56 -7.34 -2.01 0.76
N VAL A 57 -7.67 -0.88 1.38
CA VAL A 57 -8.44 0.20 0.71
C VAL A 57 -7.67 0.68 -0.53
N GLY A 58 -6.36 0.92 -0.40
CA GLY A 58 -5.52 1.32 -1.52
C GLY A 58 -5.55 0.34 -2.68
N LEU A 59 -5.36 -0.96 -2.41
CA LEU A 59 -5.38 -2.03 -3.41
C LEU A 59 -6.76 -2.20 -4.05
N PHE A 60 -7.83 -2.05 -3.27
CA PHE A 60 -9.19 -2.08 -3.79
C PHE A 60 -9.42 -0.96 -4.81
N PHE A 61 -9.03 0.28 -4.48
CA PHE A 61 -9.16 1.40 -5.42
C PHE A 61 -8.27 1.24 -6.66
N LYS A 62 -7.07 0.67 -6.52
CA LYS A 62 -6.19 0.32 -7.64
C LYS A 62 -6.85 -0.69 -8.58
N MET A 63 -7.33 -1.81 -8.02
CA MET A 63 -8.05 -2.85 -8.75
C MET A 63 -9.30 -2.31 -9.44
N PHE A 64 -10.03 -1.43 -8.75
CA PHE A 64 -11.24 -0.85 -9.29
C PHE A 64 -10.96 0.14 -10.45
N THR A 65 -9.92 0.98 -10.34
CA THR A 65 -9.56 1.90 -11.43
C THR A 65 -9.05 1.15 -12.65
N HIS A 66 -8.23 0.12 -12.46
CA HIS A 66 -7.73 -0.73 -13.55
C HIS A 66 -8.86 -1.53 -14.19
N GLY A 67 -9.78 -2.08 -13.40
CA GLY A 67 -10.95 -2.79 -13.90
C GLY A 67 -11.83 -1.93 -14.80
N VAL A 68 -12.04 -0.66 -14.44
CA VAL A 68 -12.76 0.32 -15.26
C VAL A 68 -11.98 0.72 -16.52
N LEU A 69 -10.64 0.72 -16.48
CA LEU A 69 -9.80 0.99 -17.65
C LEU A 69 -9.85 -0.15 -18.67
N TYR A 70 -9.80 -1.40 -18.19
CA TYR A 70 -9.66 -2.58 -19.06
C TYR A 70 -10.99 -3.11 -19.58
N PHE A 71 -12.07 -3.07 -18.77
CA PHE A 71 -13.34 -3.70 -19.13
C PHE A 71 -14.42 -2.67 -19.47
N THR A 72 -14.80 -2.63 -20.74
CA THR A 72 -15.85 -1.72 -21.25
C THR A 72 -17.21 -1.88 -20.54
N PRO A 73 -17.70 -3.09 -20.18
CA PRO A 73 -19.01 -3.20 -19.50
C PRO A 73 -19.00 -2.60 -18.09
N VAL A 74 -17.86 -2.69 -17.40
CA VAL A 74 -17.68 -2.09 -16.06
C VAL A 74 -17.68 -0.57 -16.21
N ARG A 75 -16.94 -0.04 -17.19
CA ARG A 75 -16.90 1.39 -17.49
C ARG A 75 -18.29 1.96 -17.78
N ASP A 76 -19.09 1.31 -18.61
CA ASP A 76 -20.43 1.78 -18.99
C ASP A 76 -21.40 1.75 -17.80
N SER A 77 -21.26 0.75 -16.91
CA SER A 77 -22.04 0.66 -15.67
C SER A 77 -21.70 1.81 -14.70
N VAL A 78 -20.42 2.09 -14.51
CA VAL A 78 -19.96 3.19 -13.63
C VAL A 78 -20.37 4.55 -14.20
N MET A 79 -20.34 4.72 -15.53
CA MET A 79 -20.86 5.91 -16.22
C MET A 79 -22.35 6.12 -15.98
N THR A 80 -23.14 5.05 -15.95
CA THR A 80 -24.60 5.13 -15.77
C THR A 80 -24.98 5.56 -14.35
N VAL A 81 -24.31 5.04 -13.32
CA VAL A 81 -24.59 5.35 -11.90
C VAL A 81 -24.22 6.78 -11.51
N LEU A 82 -23.16 7.32 -12.11
CA LEU A 82 -22.60 8.63 -11.75
C LEU A 82 -23.08 9.78 -12.65
N LYS A 83 -23.78 9.48 -13.75
CA LYS A 83 -24.42 10.48 -14.63
C LYS A 83 -25.32 11.49 -13.90
N PRO A 84 -26.12 11.11 -12.87
CA PRO A 84 -27.01 12.04 -12.17
C PRO A 84 -26.28 13.08 -11.31
N THR A 85 -25.08 12.75 -10.80
CA THR A 85 -24.34 13.58 -9.83
C THR A 85 -23.31 14.51 -10.48
N LEU A 86 -22.88 14.24 -11.72
CA LEU A 86 -21.77 14.96 -12.37
C LEU A 86 -22.19 15.98 -13.44
N GLY A 87 -23.43 15.91 -13.93
CA GLY A 87 -23.92 16.76 -15.02
C GLY A 87 -23.22 16.49 -16.36
N ASN A 88 -23.83 16.91 -17.47
CA ASN A 88 -23.38 16.59 -18.83
C ASN A 88 -22.06 17.29 -19.28
N HIS A 89 -21.40 18.07 -18.41
CA HIS A 89 -20.32 18.98 -18.81
C HIS A 89 -18.92 18.64 -18.29
N LEU A 90 -18.78 17.76 -17.29
CA LEU A 90 -17.47 17.30 -16.83
C LEU A 90 -17.04 16.06 -17.62
N LYS A 91 -15.80 16.05 -18.13
CA LYS A 91 -15.18 14.87 -18.72
C LYS A 91 -15.07 13.79 -17.64
N PHE A 92 -16.07 12.92 -17.59
CA PHE A 92 -16.29 11.85 -16.60
C PHE A 92 -15.04 11.08 -16.20
N SER A 93 -14.15 10.83 -17.17
CA SER A 93 -12.87 10.15 -16.94
C SER A 93 -12.04 10.85 -15.87
N ASP A 94 -11.93 12.18 -15.92
CA ASP A 94 -10.87 12.88 -15.19
C ASP A 94 -11.17 12.98 -13.70
N LEU A 95 -12.42 13.23 -13.29
CA LEU A 95 -12.76 13.29 -11.87
C LEU A 95 -12.70 11.90 -11.22
N TYR A 96 -13.22 10.88 -11.91
CA TYR A 96 -13.21 9.50 -11.43
C TYR A 96 -11.77 9.02 -11.19
N TYR A 97 -10.91 9.14 -12.21
CA TYR A 97 -9.53 8.70 -12.10
C TYR A 97 -8.77 9.50 -11.05
N ARG A 98 -8.91 10.84 -11.03
CA ARG A 98 -8.21 11.66 -10.04
C ARG A 98 -8.64 11.36 -8.61
N GLY A 99 -9.95 11.23 -8.35
CA GLY A 99 -10.46 10.91 -7.02
C GLY A 99 -10.03 9.53 -6.55
N ALA A 100 -10.16 8.52 -7.40
CA ALA A 100 -9.78 7.15 -7.07
C ALA A 100 -8.26 7.00 -6.88
N PHE A 101 -7.44 7.61 -7.75
CA PHE A 101 -5.98 7.64 -7.56
C PHE A 101 -5.58 8.37 -6.27
N PHE A 102 -6.26 9.46 -5.92
CA PHE A 102 -5.99 10.14 -4.65
C PHE A 102 -6.27 9.25 -3.45
N ILE A 103 -7.44 8.58 -3.41
CA ILE A 103 -7.78 7.67 -2.31
C ILE A 103 -6.80 6.49 -2.25
N GLN A 104 -6.45 5.92 -3.41
CA GLN A 104 -5.43 4.88 -3.51
C GLN A 104 -4.11 5.34 -2.89
N MET A 105 -3.55 6.45 -3.37
CA MET A 105 -2.24 6.96 -2.97
C MET A 105 -2.21 7.36 -1.49
N ALA A 106 -3.23 8.07 -1.01
CA ALA A 106 -3.35 8.49 0.38
C ALA A 106 -3.44 7.28 1.33
N SER A 107 -4.25 6.29 0.97
CA SER A 107 -4.41 5.08 1.78
C SER A 107 -3.12 4.25 1.79
N MET A 108 -2.47 4.05 0.64
CA MET A 108 -1.22 3.27 0.57
C MET A 108 -0.07 3.95 1.31
N LEU A 109 0.14 5.26 1.12
CA LEU A 109 1.17 6.01 1.85
C LEU A 109 0.89 6.03 3.36
N GLY A 110 -0.37 6.21 3.76
CA GLY A 110 -0.79 6.10 5.15
C GLY A 110 -0.48 4.73 5.76
N GLY A 111 -0.76 3.66 5.02
CA GLY A 111 -0.41 2.29 5.40
C GLY A 111 1.10 2.10 5.58
N TRP A 112 1.92 2.52 4.62
CA TRP A 112 3.37 2.42 4.70
C TRP A 112 3.95 3.20 5.88
N LEU A 113 3.44 4.41 6.13
CA LEU A 113 3.88 5.24 7.24
C LEU A 113 3.52 4.60 8.60
N LEU A 114 2.31 4.06 8.75
CA LEU A 114 1.93 3.38 9.99
C LEU A 114 2.80 2.15 10.25
N ILE A 115 3.09 1.36 9.21
CA ILE A 115 4.04 0.25 9.32
C ILE A 115 5.42 0.75 9.74
N PHE A 116 5.88 1.85 9.15
CA PHE A 116 7.15 2.47 9.53
C PHE A 116 7.18 2.85 11.01
N PHE A 117 6.13 3.49 11.55
CA PHE A 117 6.06 3.80 12.98
C PHE A 117 6.04 2.55 13.86
N VAL A 118 5.30 1.51 13.47
CA VAL A 118 5.30 0.23 14.19
C VAL A 118 6.69 -0.44 14.15
N SER A 119 7.44 -0.26 13.06
CA SER A 119 8.81 -0.78 12.93
C SER A 119 9.83 -0.06 13.81
N GLN A 120 9.56 1.19 14.19
CA GLN A 120 10.45 1.95 15.07
C GLN A 120 10.30 1.47 16.52
N LYS A 121 11.42 1.03 17.11
CA LYS A 121 11.44 0.62 18.51
C LYS A 121 11.49 1.85 19.42
N SER A 122 10.41 2.13 20.14
CA SER A 122 10.48 2.69 21.50
C SER A 122 9.15 2.47 22.24
N ARG A 123 9.22 1.75 23.36
CA ARG A 123 8.10 1.45 24.27
C ARG A 123 7.43 2.70 24.87
N SER A 124 7.95 3.91 24.65
CA SER A 124 7.48 5.12 25.35
C SER A 124 7.14 6.30 24.44
N ARG A 125 7.15 6.15 23.11
CA ARG A 125 6.91 7.30 22.22
C ARG A 125 5.45 7.78 22.31
N LEU A 126 4.49 6.92 22.00
CA LEU A 126 3.06 7.25 21.77
C LEU A 126 2.26 8.01 22.86
N ASN A 127 2.85 8.41 23.99
CA ASN A 127 2.16 9.08 25.10
C ASN A 127 2.51 10.58 25.28
N LYS A 128 3.34 11.21 24.42
CA LYS A 128 3.74 12.63 24.59
C LYS A 128 3.14 13.58 23.55
N TYR A 129 2.73 14.78 24.01
CA TYR A 129 2.16 15.88 23.20
C TYR A 129 2.98 16.28 21.96
N TYR A 130 4.31 16.17 22.02
CA TYR A 130 5.22 16.42 20.88
C TYR A 130 5.04 15.45 19.71
N GLU A 131 4.28 14.36 19.89
CA GLU A 131 4.04 13.35 18.86
C GLU A 131 2.73 13.56 18.09
N VAL A 132 1.75 14.24 18.68
CA VAL A 132 0.52 14.61 17.97
C VAL A 132 0.83 15.60 16.85
N SER A 133 1.77 16.53 17.08
CA SER A 133 2.25 17.47 16.05
C SER A 133 3.06 16.76 14.96
N GLN A 134 3.84 15.73 15.29
CA GLN A 134 4.55 14.91 14.31
C GLN A 134 3.58 14.09 13.46
N ILE A 135 2.60 13.42 14.08
CA ILE A 135 1.56 12.67 13.36
C ILE A 135 0.74 13.61 12.47
N ALA A 136 0.37 14.79 12.95
CA ALA A 136 -0.33 15.80 12.15
C ALA A 136 0.51 16.30 10.97
N LEU A 137 1.82 16.54 11.18
CA LEU A 137 2.75 16.90 10.11
C LEU A 137 2.87 15.77 9.08
N PHE A 138 2.95 14.51 9.52
CA PHE A 138 3.01 13.37 8.62
C PHE A 138 1.71 13.16 7.85
N LEU A 139 0.55 13.35 8.49
CA LEU A 139 -0.74 13.30 7.83
C LEU A 139 -0.85 14.41 6.78
N TYR A 140 -0.42 15.62 7.11
CA TYR A 140 -0.33 16.73 6.17
C TYR A 140 0.59 16.41 4.99
N LEU A 141 1.79 15.87 5.25
CA LEU A 141 2.73 15.46 4.21
C LEU A 141 2.16 14.34 3.33
N ILE A 142 1.45 13.36 3.91
CA ILE A 142 0.76 12.32 3.12
C ILE A 142 -0.25 12.97 2.19
N LEU A 143 -1.12 13.84 2.71
CA LEU A 143 -2.15 14.49 1.88
C LEU A 143 -1.53 15.35 0.77
N LEU A 144 -0.49 16.11 1.10
CA LEU A 144 0.25 16.92 0.14
C LEU A 144 0.92 16.04 -0.93
N ILE A 145 1.62 14.98 -0.52
CA ILE A 145 2.31 14.08 -1.45
C ILE A 145 1.29 13.32 -2.30
N SER A 146 0.16 12.86 -1.74
CA SER A 146 -0.90 12.22 -2.50
C SER A 146 -1.55 13.17 -3.50
N PHE A 147 -1.68 14.45 -3.15
CA PHE A 147 -2.14 15.47 -4.08
C PHE A 147 -1.14 15.68 -5.23
N VAL A 148 0.15 15.84 -4.92
CA VAL A 148 1.22 16.00 -5.94
C VAL A 148 1.34 14.74 -6.80
N ALA A 149 1.26 13.56 -6.20
CA ALA A 149 1.37 12.29 -6.89
C ALA A 149 0.19 12.00 -7.82
N ASN A 150 -0.96 12.63 -7.60
CA ASN A 150 -2.08 12.60 -8.55
C ASN A 150 -1.66 13.11 -9.95
N PHE A 151 -0.61 13.92 -10.02
CA PHE A 151 -0.04 14.43 -11.25
C PHE A 151 1.18 13.64 -11.74
N SER A 152 1.82 12.84 -10.88
CA SER A 152 3.02 12.08 -11.21
C SER A 152 3.12 10.79 -10.41
N TYR A 153 2.87 9.67 -11.11
CA TYR A 153 3.01 8.30 -10.58
C TYR A 153 4.40 8.05 -9.97
N PHE A 154 5.45 8.62 -10.58
CA PHE A 154 6.83 8.55 -10.11
C PHE A 154 7.00 9.04 -8.67
N VAL A 155 6.34 10.16 -8.29
CA VAL A 155 6.46 10.75 -6.96
C VAL A 155 5.91 9.81 -5.88
N PHE A 156 4.80 9.12 -6.17
CA PHE A 156 4.19 8.18 -5.22
C PHE A 156 5.09 6.97 -4.96
N TYR A 157 5.60 6.32 -6.01
CA TYR A 157 6.44 5.13 -5.84
C TYR A 157 7.82 5.48 -5.28
N LEU A 158 8.39 6.63 -5.63
CA LEU A 158 9.64 7.08 -5.03
C LEU A 158 9.46 7.34 -3.53
N THR A 159 8.39 8.04 -3.14
CA THR A 159 8.10 8.30 -1.72
C THR A 159 7.86 6.98 -0.97
N SER A 160 7.05 6.07 -1.55
CA SER A 160 6.80 4.75 -0.98
C SER A 160 8.10 3.95 -0.81
N ALA A 161 8.98 3.95 -1.82
CA ALA A 161 10.29 3.31 -1.75
C ALA A 161 11.16 3.88 -0.63
N VAL A 162 11.15 5.20 -0.39
CA VAL A 162 11.90 5.81 0.73
C VAL A 162 11.33 5.34 2.08
N ILE A 163 10.01 5.41 2.29
CA ILE A 163 9.37 4.99 3.55
C ILE A 163 9.61 3.49 3.82
N ILE A 164 9.45 2.65 2.79
CA ILE A 164 9.67 1.21 2.90
C ILE A 164 11.16 0.91 3.08
N GLY A 165 12.06 1.66 2.45
CA GLY A 165 13.51 1.53 2.65
C GLY A 165 13.91 1.78 4.10
N LEU A 166 13.36 2.83 4.72
CA LEU A 166 13.55 3.10 6.15
C LEU A 166 12.95 1.99 7.03
N THR A 167 11.80 1.43 6.62
CA THR A 167 11.16 0.29 7.29
C THR A 167 12.04 -0.97 7.23
N VAL A 168 12.65 -1.27 6.08
CA VAL A 168 13.61 -2.36 5.90
C VAL A 168 14.81 -2.18 6.83
N LEU A 169 15.38 -0.97 6.90
CA LEU A 169 16.49 -0.67 7.82
C LEU A 169 16.11 -0.90 9.29
N ASN A 170 14.89 -0.53 9.69
CA ASN A 170 14.39 -0.78 11.05
C ASN A 170 14.23 -2.27 11.33
N TYR A 171 13.68 -3.04 10.40
CA TYR A 171 13.56 -4.50 10.56
C TYR A 171 14.90 -5.22 10.48
N TYR A 172 15.86 -4.72 9.71
CA TYR A 172 17.24 -5.20 9.70
C TYR A 172 17.90 -5.00 11.07
N LYS A 173 17.79 -3.80 11.66
CA LYS A 173 18.23 -3.54 13.04
C LYS A 173 17.53 -4.47 14.03
N ASN A 174 16.22 -4.70 13.87
CA ASN A 174 15.47 -5.61 14.73
C ASN A 174 15.94 -7.07 14.60
N TYR A 175 16.29 -7.52 13.39
CA TYR A 175 16.84 -8.85 13.14
C TYR A 175 18.20 -9.04 13.84
N LEU A 176 19.08 -8.06 13.76
CA LEU A 176 20.36 -8.07 14.48
C LEU A 176 20.17 -8.09 16.01
N ASN A 177 19.23 -7.31 16.53
CA ASN A 177 18.96 -7.19 17.97
C ASN A 177 18.15 -8.36 18.57
N THR A 178 17.58 -9.24 17.76
CA THR A 178 16.75 -10.37 18.23
C THR A 178 17.46 -11.71 17.98
N ASN A 179 18.77 -11.77 18.25
CA ASN A 179 19.62 -12.96 18.05
C ASN A 179 19.41 -13.63 16.68
N ARG A 180 19.16 -12.84 15.63
CA ARG A 180 18.90 -13.34 14.27
C ARG A 180 17.73 -14.32 14.17
N ASN A 181 16.64 -14.05 14.88
CA ASN A 181 15.42 -14.85 14.80
C ASN A 181 14.94 -15.00 13.34
N ARG A 182 14.69 -16.24 12.91
CA ARG A 182 14.21 -16.60 11.56
C ARG A 182 12.92 -15.87 11.18
N ASN A 183 12.02 -15.61 12.14
CA ASN A 183 10.79 -14.85 11.85
C ASN A 183 11.08 -13.36 11.60
N ALA A 184 12.00 -12.76 12.36
CA ALA A 184 12.42 -11.37 12.12
C ALA A 184 13.12 -11.23 10.75
N PHE A 185 13.90 -12.24 10.35
CA PHE A 185 14.50 -12.29 9.01
C PHE A 185 13.44 -12.35 7.90
N LYS A 186 12.42 -13.21 8.03
CA LYS A 186 11.34 -13.32 7.04
C LYS A 186 10.55 -12.01 6.88
N VAL A 187 10.27 -11.29 7.98
CA VAL A 187 9.62 -9.97 7.92
C VAL A 187 10.49 -8.96 7.17
N MET A 188 11.80 -8.93 7.48
CA MET A 188 12.74 -8.06 6.77
C MET A 188 12.80 -8.38 5.27
N ILE A 189 12.87 -9.66 4.90
CA ILE A 189 12.89 -10.10 3.50
C ILE A 189 11.58 -9.74 2.79
N SER A 190 10.42 -9.89 3.45
CA SER A 190 9.13 -9.44 2.92
C SER A 190 9.16 -7.95 2.57
N PHE A 191 9.61 -7.09 3.49
CA PHE A 191 9.72 -5.65 3.21
C PHE A 191 10.78 -5.32 2.17
N LEU A 192 11.85 -6.11 2.05
CA LEU A 192 12.84 -5.96 0.99
C LEU A 192 12.23 -6.26 -0.39
N PHE A 193 11.38 -7.27 -0.51
CA PHE A 193 10.64 -7.55 -1.75
C PHE A 193 9.66 -6.41 -2.08
N ILE A 194 8.93 -5.88 -1.08
CA ILE A 194 8.05 -4.73 -1.27
C ILE A 194 8.87 -3.48 -1.67
N LEU A 195 10.07 -3.28 -1.13
CA LEU A 195 10.97 -2.20 -1.55
C LEU A 195 11.39 -2.35 -3.01
N LEU A 196 11.86 -3.53 -3.40
CA LEU A 196 12.25 -3.82 -4.78
C LEU A 196 11.10 -3.57 -5.74
N SER A 197 9.89 -4.01 -5.38
CA SER A 197 8.67 -3.71 -6.13
C SER A 197 8.50 -2.21 -6.39
N ASN A 198 8.58 -1.37 -5.35
CA ASN A 198 8.45 0.08 -5.50
C ASN A 198 9.58 0.69 -6.35
N ILE A 199 10.81 0.18 -6.23
CA ILE A 199 11.93 0.60 -7.09
C ILE A 199 11.63 0.27 -8.56
N PHE A 200 11.14 -0.93 -8.86
CA PHE A 200 10.74 -1.28 -10.23
C PHE A 200 9.63 -0.36 -10.75
N PHE A 201 8.61 -0.07 -9.93
CA PHE A 201 7.54 0.86 -10.30
C PHE A 201 8.03 2.29 -10.58
N VAL A 202 9.07 2.77 -9.88
CA VAL A 202 9.71 4.06 -10.17
C VAL A 202 10.30 4.09 -11.58
N PHE A 203 10.89 2.98 -12.04
CA PHE A 203 11.60 2.89 -13.32
C PHE A 203 10.75 2.41 -14.50
N VAL A 204 9.43 2.29 -14.35
CA VAL A 204 8.54 1.80 -15.43
C VAL A 204 8.59 2.68 -16.68
N PHE A 205 8.93 3.97 -16.53
CA PHE A 205 9.13 4.86 -17.68
C PHE A 205 10.31 4.45 -18.59
N LEU A 206 11.24 3.62 -18.11
CA LEU A 206 12.36 3.07 -18.90
C LEU A 206 11.93 1.81 -19.67
N PHE A 207 11.27 0.88 -18.97
CA PHE A 207 10.80 -0.39 -19.52
C PHE A 207 9.46 -0.75 -18.88
N ASP A 208 8.42 -0.91 -19.72
CA ASP A 208 7.07 -1.29 -19.29
C ASP A 208 7.04 -2.63 -18.53
N SER A 209 7.94 -3.55 -18.88
CA SER A 209 8.11 -4.86 -18.24
C SER A 209 8.50 -4.77 -16.76
N PHE A 210 9.04 -3.64 -16.29
CA PHE A 210 9.28 -3.42 -14.87
C PHE A 210 7.99 -3.34 -14.05
N TYR A 211 6.86 -2.98 -14.66
CA TYR A 211 5.56 -3.03 -13.98
C TYR A 211 5.25 -4.45 -13.49
N VAL A 212 5.49 -5.45 -14.35
CA VAL A 212 5.22 -6.87 -14.06
C VAL A 212 6.13 -7.39 -12.94
N LEU A 213 7.42 -7.04 -13.00
CA LEU A 213 8.36 -7.37 -11.91
C LEU A 213 7.94 -6.68 -10.61
N GLY A 214 7.48 -5.44 -10.69
CA GLY A 214 6.91 -4.70 -9.58
C GLY A 214 5.76 -5.45 -8.91
N GLU A 215 4.76 -5.87 -9.67
CA GLU A 215 3.61 -6.64 -9.16
C GLU A 215 4.02 -7.98 -8.56
N LEU A 216 4.92 -8.70 -9.23
CA LEU A 216 5.41 -10.00 -8.76
C LEU A 216 6.13 -9.86 -7.41
N PHE A 217 7.04 -8.91 -7.29
CA PHE A 217 7.75 -8.68 -6.03
C PHE A 217 6.84 -8.18 -4.91
N LEU A 218 5.83 -7.37 -5.23
CA LEU A 218 4.83 -6.92 -4.26
C LEU A 218 4.07 -8.11 -3.68
N LEU A 219 3.57 -8.98 -4.57
CA LEU A 219 2.80 -10.17 -4.20
C LEU A 219 3.64 -11.14 -3.36
N VAL A 220 4.87 -11.44 -3.79
CA VAL A 220 5.80 -12.29 -3.04
C VAL A 220 6.06 -11.70 -1.65
N GLY A 221 6.30 -10.39 -1.57
CA GLY A 221 6.47 -9.69 -0.31
C GLY A 221 5.28 -9.89 0.63
N PHE A 222 4.05 -9.70 0.14
CA PHE A 222 2.83 -9.89 0.92
C PHE A 222 2.59 -11.33 1.36
N LEU A 223 2.82 -12.31 0.49
CA LEU A 223 2.69 -13.73 0.82
C LEU A 223 3.69 -14.17 1.89
N ILE A 224 4.94 -13.69 1.83
CA ILE A 224 5.93 -13.94 2.88
C ILE A 224 5.46 -13.32 4.20
N LEU A 225 4.94 -12.09 4.18
CA LEU A 225 4.44 -11.42 5.38
C LEU A 225 3.30 -12.22 6.01
N LEU A 226 2.31 -12.62 5.23
CA LEU A 226 1.20 -13.46 5.68
C LEU A 226 1.69 -14.77 6.30
N SER A 227 2.69 -15.41 5.69
CA SER A 227 3.26 -16.66 6.21
C SER A 227 3.89 -16.51 7.60
N VAL A 228 4.44 -15.34 7.92
CA VAL A 228 4.99 -15.05 9.25
C VAL A 228 3.87 -14.82 10.25
N TYR A 229 2.84 -14.05 9.87
CA TYR A 229 1.73 -13.74 10.76
C TYR A 229 0.86 -14.96 11.06
N SER A 230 0.70 -15.90 10.12
CA SER A 230 0.01 -17.16 10.38
C SER A 230 0.78 -18.10 11.31
N GLN A 231 2.11 -17.95 11.39
CA GLN A 231 2.97 -18.72 12.30
C GLN A 231 2.98 -18.19 13.74
N ILE A 232 2.36 -17.05 14.01
CA ILE A 232 2.17 -16.53 15.37
C ILE A 232 1.12 -17.42 16.06
N LYS A 233 1.55 -18.58 16.54
CA LYS A 233 0.72 -19.48 17.33
C LYS A 233 0.33 -18.77 18.62
N ARG A 234 -0.97 -18.85 18.96
CA ARG A 234 -1.51 -18.59 20.30
C ARG A 234 -0.62 -19.32 21.31
N ARG A 235 0.18 -18.57 22.05
CA ARG A 235 0.67 -19.02 23.36
C ARG A 235 -0.33 -18.51 24.39
#